data_AF-A0AA39N5T7-F1
#
_entry.id   AF-A0AA39N5T7-F1
#
_cell.length_a   1.000
_cell.length_b   1.000
_cell.length_c   1.000
_cell.angle_alpha   90.00
_cell.angle_beta   90.00
_cell.angle_gamma   90.00
#
_symmetry.space_group_name_H-M   'P 1'
#
loop_
_entity.id
_entity.type
_entity.pdbx_description
1 polymer ?
#
loop_
_entity_poly.entity_id
_entity_poly.type
_entity_poly.pdbx_seq_one_letter_code
_entity_poly.pdbx_strand_id
1 'polypeptide(L)'
;MTDSNKDSGDDVQPSRLPQESSSYAISSSSPIAPPPPYSSDVEHGAVNTSENRLLYSANPNSVPISHPSTLTHVSRSSSKRSLRAIIFFVICVFALTLHFHIRSVKDKKHQLTLDGLAWADLTPSKRCLHFDTREYSAQLMGVPRGEGGLRLCKEKGIIIHGINIKQPGYCTVDVDNSAPTKPRIYGHWTVDSNEPSCKTLWENFQDKGCVATGSKTRRIEAHMGNHQPPWDNWREMCSTTPADYDGHHFDQPDSCDHRGIFSGVWGVWFVRDESC
;
A
#
# COMPACT_ATOMS: atom_id res chain seq x y z
N MET A 1 76.44 -28.73 -57.48
CA MET A 1 77.02 -27.63 -56.68
C MET A 1 76.88 -28.01 -55.23
N THR A 2 77.95 -27.76 -54.50
CA THR A 2 78.42 -28.36 -53.25
C THR A 2 77.74 -27.85 -51.98
N ASP A 3 77.69 -28.76 -51.00
CA ASP A 3 78.04 -28.59 -49.58
C ASP A 3 77.17 -27.83 -48.55
N SER A 4 76.84 -28.62 -47.52
CA SER A 4 77.17 -28.45 -46.09
C SER A 4 76.42 -27.46 -45.17
N ASN A 5 75.84 -28.06 -44.11
CA ASN A 5 75.81 -27.67 -42.68
C ASN A 5 75.64 -26.19 -42.28
N LYS A 6 74.64 -25.91 -41.43
CA LYS A 6 74.90 -25.44 -40.04
C LYS A 6 73.67 -25.43 -39.12
N ASP A 7 74.00 -25.76 -37.88
CA ASP A 7 73.27 -25.80 -36.61
C ASP A 7 73.14 -24.40 -35.96
N SER A 8 72.43 -24.33 -34.82
CA SER A 8 72.05 -23.20 -33.93
C SER A 8 70.56 -22.83 -34.05
N GLY A 9 69.68 -23.00 -33.06
CA GLY A 9 69.85 -22.97 -31.59
C GLY A 9 69.25 -21.67 -31.08
N ASP A 10 68.12 -21.73 -30.35
CA ASP A 10 67.73 -20.76 -29.32
C ASP A 10 66.48 -21.26 -28.54
N ASP A 11 66.69 -21.44 -27.24
CA ASP A 11 65.70 -21.78 -26.21
C ASP A 11 64.83 -20.57 -25.85
N VAL A 12 63.50 -20.77 -25.73
CA VAL A 12 62.64 -19.91 -24.89
C VAL A 12 61.62 -20.75 -24.14
N GLN A 13 61.78 -20.78 -22.83
CA GLN A 13 60.90 -21.37 -21.81
C GLN A 13 59.87 -20.34 -21.33
N PRO A 14 58.62 -20.71 -20.99
CA PRO A 14 57.78 -19.90 -20.12
C PRO A 14 57.54 -20.57 -18.75
N SER A 15 58.26 -20.02 -17.77
CA SER A 15 57.85 -19.60 -16.43
C SER A 15 56.54 -20.13 -15.81
N ARG A 16 56.72 -20.82 -14.66
CA ARG A 16 55.76 -20.95 -13.56
C ARG A 16 55.55 -19.60 -12.86
N LEU A 17 54.31 -19.34 -12.42
CA LEU A 17 53.94 -18.36 -11.39
C LEU A 17 52.74 -18.92 -10.58
N PRO A 18 52.49 -18.44 -9.33
CA PRO A 18 52.50 -19.32 -8.16
C PRO A 18 51.14 -19.46 -7.45
N GLN A 19 51.04 -20.53 -6.64
CA GLN A 19 50.01 -20.71 -5.61
C GLN A 19 50.18 -19.65 -4.51
N GLU A 20 49.11 -18.92 -4.22
CA GLU A 20 49.02 -18.01 -3.09
C GLU A 20 48.02 -18.58 -2.07
N SER A 21 48.56 -19.00 -0.92
CA SER A 21 47.83 -19.38 0.27
C SER A 21 47.38 -18.12 1.02
N SER A 22 46.09 -18.00 1.35
CA SER A 22 45.66 -17.02 2.35
C SER A 22 44.58 -17.61 3.25
N SER A 23 45.00 -17.80 4.49
CA SER A 23 44.20 -18.09 5.68
C SER A 23 43.52 -16.81 6.17
N TYR A 24 42.21 -16.81 6.33
CA TYR A 24 41.52 -15.81 7.15
C TYR A 24 40.50 -16.44 8.09
N ALA A 25 40.48 -15.84 9.27
CA ALA A 25 40.02 -16.38 10.53
C ALA A 25 38.50 -16.39 10.71
N ILE A 26 38.09 -17.31 11.57
CA ILE A 26 36.77 -17.46 12.19
C ILE A 26 36.44 -16.19 12.99
N SER A 27 35.39 -15.48 12.62
CA SER A 27 34.82 -14.38 13.40
C SER A 27 33.58 -14.88 14.14
N SER A 28 33.62 -14.71 15.46
CA SER A 28 32.61 -15.11 16.44
C SER A 28 31.28 -14.40 16.24
N SER A 29 30.19 -15.17 16.20
CA SER A 29 28.82 -14.69 16.27
C SER A 29 28.47 -14.20 17.68
N SER A 30 27.98 -12.97 17.79
CA SER A 30 27.29 -12.48 18.99
C SER A 30 25.85 -13.04 19.01
N PRO A 31 25.31 -13.40 20.18
CA PRO A 31 23.92 -13.86 20.31
C PRO A 31 22.95 -12.69 20.17
N ILE A 32 22.03 -12.81 19.20
CA ILE A 32 20.88 -11.92 19.03
C ILE A 32 19.90 -12.20 20.18
N ALA A 33 19.53 -11.15 20.91
CA ALA A 33 18.53 -11.23 21.99
C ALA A 33 17.15 -11.66 21.43
N PRO A 34 16.35 -12.42 22.18
CA PRO A 34 15.01 -12.80 21.74
C PRO A 34 14.09 -11.57 21.65
N PRO A 35 13.16 -11.54 20.68
CA PRO A 35 12.14 -10.49 20.60
C PRO A 35 11.17 -10.57 21.79
N PRO A 36 10.59 -9.43 22.22
CA PRO A 36 9.62 -9.42 23.31
C PRO A 36 8.32 -10.15 22.90
N PRO A 37 7.61 -10.76 23.87
CA PRO A 37 6.33 -11.43 23.61
C PRO A 37 5.25 -10.42 23.19
N TYR A 38 4.50 -10.78 22.16
CA TYR A 38 3.33 -10.06 21.67
C TYR A 38 2.24 -10.00 22.75
N SER A 39 1.90 -8.78 23.20
CA SER A 39 0.75 -8.51 24.06
C SER A 39 -0.44 -8.14 23.18
N SER A 40 -1.37 -9.08 23.04
CA SER A 40 -2.67 -8.88 22.45
C SER A 40 -3.62 -8.33 23.52
N ASP A 41 -3.88 -7.02 23.50
CA ASP A 41 -5.03 -6.44 24.21
C ASP A 41 -5.87 -5.61 23.23
N VAL A 42 -6.96 -6.23 22.79
CA VAL A 42 -8.12 -5.59 22.18
C VAL A 42 -9.28 -5.80 23.15
N GLU A 43 -9.81 -4.72 23.74
CA GLU A 43 -11.23 -4.54 24.06
C GLU A 43 -11.51 -3.04 24.30
N HIS A 44 -12.23 -2.39 23.40
CA HIS A 44 -13.69 -2.17 23.37
C HIS A 44 -14.21 -1.09 24.34
N GLY A 45 -14.60 0.03 23.72
CA GLY A 45 -15.88 0.70 24.00
C GLY A 45 -15.94 1.72 25.13
N ALA A 46 -16.30 2.96 24.79
CA ALA A 46 -17.49 3.62 25.33
C ALA A 46 -17.66 5.03 24.74
N VAL A 47 -18.69 5.18 23.92
CA VAL A 47 -19.45 6.42 23.81
C VAL A 47 -20.10 6.68 25.16
N ASN A 48 -19.93 7.87 25.73
CA ASN A 48 -21.05 8.54 26.39
C ASN A 48 -20.87 10.04 26.57
N THR A 49 -22.02 10.66 26.32
CA THR A 49 -22.44 12.03 26.43
C THR A 49 -22.51 12.52 27.88
N SER A 50 -22.60 13.85 28.01
CA SER A 50 -23.12 14.64 29.11
C SER A 50 -22.14 15.04 30.22
N GLU A 51 -22.01 16.36 30.40
CA GLU A 51 -21.85 17.12 31.65
C GLU A 51 -21.41 18.55 31.28
N ASN A 52 -21.72 19.60 32.03
CA ASN A 52 -22.81 19.89 32.91
C ASN A 52 -22.90 21.43 32.98
N ARG A 53 -24.10 21.89 33.28
CA ARG A 53 -24.54 23.29 33.41
C ARG A 53 -24.32 23.76 34.83
N LEU A 54 -23.69 24.93 35.08
CA LEU A 54 -23.86 25.78 36.28
C LEU A 54 -23.25 27.16 35.96
N LEU A 55 -23.65 28.35 36.42
CA LEU A 55 -24.73 28.97 37.21
C LEU A 55 -24.48 30.49 36.96
N TYR A 56 -25.47 31.38 36.95
CA TYR A 56 -25.82 32.17 38.13
C TYR A 56 -27.14 32.92 37.91
N SER A 57 -27.91 32.94 39.00
CA SER A 57 -29.17 33.63 39.22
C SER A 57 -28.90 34.96 39.94
N ALA A 58 -29.67 36.01 39.61
CA ALA A 58 -30.05 37.06 40.57
C ALA A 58 -31.28 37.83 40.07
N ASN A 59 -32.38 37.67 40.80
CA ASN A 59 -33.54 38.57 40.97
C ASN A 59 -33.68 38.71 42.51
N PRO A 60 -34.19 39.79 43.17
CA PRO A 60 -35.57 40.25 43.01
C PRO A 60 -35.95 41.73 43.35
N ASN A 61 -37.08 42.16 42.76
CA ASN A 61 -38.23 42.94 43.30
C ASN A 61 -38.10 44.37 43.87
N SER A 62 -38.89 45.30 43.32
CA SER A 62 -39.95 46.05 44.05
C SER A 62 -40.98 46.70 43.10
N VAL A 63 -42.18 46.99 43.63
CA VAL A 63 -43.54 47.02 43.03
C VAL A 63 -44.10 48.49 43.01
N PRO A 64 -45.39 48.81 42.69
CA PRO A 64 -46.01 49.21 41.41
C PRO A 64 -46.60 50.66 41.37
N ILE A 65 -47.41 50.94 40.34
CA ILE A 65 -48.66 51.77 40.25
C ILE A 65 -48.65 52.79 39.09
N SER A 66 -49.47 52.53 38.05
CA SER A 66 -50.58 53.37 37.54
C SER A 66 -50.83 53.16 36.03
N HIS A 67 -52.06 52.78 35.69
CA HIS A 67 -52.68 52.94 34.37
C HIS A 67 -53.20 54.40 34.27
N PRO A 68 -53.24 55.06 33.08
CA PRO A 68 -54.22 54.68 32.06
C PRO A 68 -53.84 54.93 30.58
N SER A 69 -54.54 54.17 29.73
CA SER A 69 -55.05 54.50 28.39
C SER A 69 -54.12 54.87 27.22
N THR A 70 -54.41 54.18 26.11
CA THR A 70 -54.39 54.67 24.72
C THR A 70 -53.06 55.11 24.12
N LEU A 71 -52.50 54.25 23.27
CA LEU A 71 -52.39 54.54 21.83
C LEU A 71 -51.83 53.33 21.09
N THR A 72 -52.61 52.84 20.13
CA THR A 72 -52.19 51.96 19.04
C THR A 72 -50.93 52.50 18.37
N HIS A 73 -49.76 51.96 18.71
CA HIS A 73 -48.57 52.14 17.89
C HIS A 73 -48.46 50.94 16.95
N VAL A 74 -49.21 51.01 15.84
CA VAL A 74 -48.97 50.19 14.65
C VAL A 74 -47.49 50.33 14.33
N SER A 75 -46.72 49.25 14.46
CA SER A 75 -45.34 49.15 14.00
C SER A 75 -45.29 49.26 12.48
N ARG A 76 -45.51 50.47 11.97
CA ARG A 76 -45.37 50.85 10.57
C ARG A 76 -43.89 51.09 10.28
N SER A 77 -43.07 50.06 10.49
CA SER A 77 -41.67 50.04 10.06
C SER A 77 -41.20 48.59 9.83
N SER A 78 -42.00 47.81 9.09
CA SER A 78 -41.72 46.37 8.87
C SER A 78 -42.01 45.88 7.45
N SER A 79 -42.56 46.71 6.55
CA SER A 79 -42.84 46.28 5.16
C SER A 79 -41.59 46.29 4.28
N LYS A 80 -40.74 47.32 4.37
CA LYS A 80 -39.52 47.45 3.54
C LYS A 80 -38.40 46.48 3.96
N ARG A 81 -38.27 46.16 5.25
CA ARG A 81 -37.29 45.19 5.76
C ARG A 81 -37.66 43.76 5.38
N SER A 82 -38.95 43.41 5.47
CA SER A 82 -39.47 42.11 5.04
C SER A 82 -39.35 41.93 3.51
N LEU A 83 -39.71 42.94 2.71
CA LEU A 83 -39.54 42.89 1.25
C LEU A 83 -38.07 42.69 0.83
N ARG A 84 -37.14 43.38 1.50
CA ARG A 84 -35.70 43.19 1.28
C ARG A 84 -35.28 41.76 1.61
N ALA A 85 -35.71 41.22 2.74
CA ALA A 85 -35.40 39.84 3.13
C ALA A 85 -35.94 38.81 2.13
N ILE A 86 -37.16 39.00 1.61
CA ILE A 86 -37.75 38.13 0.58
C ILE A 86 -36.95 38.22 -0.72
N ILE A 87 -36.59 39.43 -1.17
CA ILE A 87 -35.77 39.63 -2.37
C ILE A 87 -34.41 38.94 -2.21
N PHE A 88 -33.74 39.10 -1.07
CA PHE A 88 -32.49 38.40 -0.79
C PHE A 88 -32.65 36.89 -0.81
N PHE A 89 -33.70 36.36 -0.16
CA PHE A 89 -33.97 34.93 -0.16
C PHE A 89 -34.19 34.39 -1.58
N VAL A 90 -34.97 35.10 -2.40
CA VAL A 90 -35.20 34.74 -3.80
C VAL A 90 -33.89 34.76 -4.60
N ILE A 91 -33.07 35.80 -4.45
CA ILE A 91 -31.76 35.89 -5.10
C ILE A 91 -30.85 34.73 -4.67
N CYS A 92 -30.80 34.42 -3.36
CA CYS A 92 -30.02 33.30 -2.84
C CYS A 92 -30.50 31.96 -3.42
N VAL A 93 -31.81 31.73 -3.48
CA VAL A 93 -32.37 30.51 -4.08
C VAL A 93 -32.00 30.42 -5.56
N PHE A 94 -32.15 31.48 -6.35
CA PHE A 94 -31.72 31.49 -7.75
C PHE A 94 -30.22 31.27 -7.93
N ALA A 95 -29.38 31.89 -7.09
CA ALA A 95 -27.94 31.69 -7.13
C ALA A 95 -27.56 30.25 -6.79
N LEU A 96 -28.21 29.66 -5.79
CA LEU A 96 -28.00 28.27 -5.41
C LEU A 96 -28.45 27.31 -6.51
N THR A 97 -29.63 27.49 -7.10
CA THR A 97 -30.11 26.63 -8.20
C THR A 97 -29.19 26.74 -9.41
N LEU A 98 -28.76 27.94 -9.79
CA LEU A 98 -27.80 28.13 -10.87
C LEU A 98 -26.47 27.43 -10.56
N HIS A 99 -25.95 27.56 -9.33
CA HIS A 99 -24.74 26.88 -8.91
C HIS A 99 -24.88 25.35 -8.98
N PHE A 100 -25.99 24.79 -8.51
CA PHE A 100 -26.28 23.35 -8.61
C PHE A 100 -26.38 22.88 -10.06
N HIS A 101 -27.03 23.64 -10.94
CA HIS A 101 -27.11 23.30 -12.37
C HIS A 101 -25.74 23.33 -13.03
N ILE A 102 -24.94 24.37 -12.78
CA ILE A 102 -23.57 24.46 -13.31
C ILE A 102 -22.73 23.29 -12.81
N ARG A 103 -22.83 22.93 -11.53
CA ARG A 103 -22.13 21.78 -10.96
C ARG A 103 -22.58 20.47 -11.60
N SER A 104 -23.88 20.24 -11.74
CA SER A 104 -24.43 19.05 -12.38
C SER A 104 -23.98 18.89 -13.84
N VAL A 105 -23.95 19.98 -14.61
CA VAL A 105 -23.46 19.96 -16.00
C VAL A 105 -21.95 19.65 -16.03
N LYS A 106 -21.17 20.22 -15.12
CA LYS A 106 -19.73 19.92 -14.99
C LYS A 106 -19.50 18.45 -14.63
N ASP A 107 -20.25 17.92 -13.68
CA ASP A 107 -20.15 16.52 -13.23
C ASP A 107 -20.52 15.56 -14.37
N LYS A 108 -21.61 15.84 -15.11
CA LYS A 108 -21.99 15.04 -16.30
C LYS A 108 -20.92 15.06 -17.38
N LYS A 109 -20.36 16.24 -17.69
CA LYS A 109 -19.27 16.36 -18.66
C LYS A 109 -18.05 15.58 -18.21
N HIS A 110 -17.69 15.69 -16.93
CA HIS A 110 -16.55 14.99 -16.36
C HIS A 110 -16.74 13.46 -16.41
N GLN A 111 -17.94 12.97 -16.10
CA GLN A 111 -18.27 11.56 -16.21
C GLN A 111 -18.17 11.07 -17.66
N LEU A 112 -18.72 11.83 -18.63
CA LEU A 112 -18.58 11.52 -20.05
C LEU A 112 -17.12 11.48 -20.51
N THR A 113 -16.27 12.37 -19.99
CA THR A 113 -14.83 12.30 -20.23
C THR A 113 -14.26 10.99 -19.70
N LEU A 114 -14.53 10.62 -18.44
CA LEU A 114 -14.03 9.37 -17.84
C LEU A 114 -14.56 8.12 -18.55
N ASP A 115 -15.80 8.14 -19.02
CA ASP A 115 -16.43 7.04 -19.77
C ASP A 115 -15.79 6.87 -21.15
N GLY A 116 -15.32 7.97 -21.76
CA GLY A 116 -14.57 7.95 -23.03
C GLY A 116 -13.12 7.49 -22.90
N LEU A 117 -12.59 7.32 -21.68
CA LEU A 117 -11.25 6.80 -21.44
C LEU A 117 -11.26 5.28 -21.34
N ALA A 118 -10.19 4.67 -21.84
CA ALA A 118 -9.95 3.24 -21.73
C ALA A 118 -8.56 2.95 -21.16
N TRP A 119 -8.44 1.87 -20.42
CA TRP A 119 -7.15 1.27 -20.08
C TRP A 119 -6.78 0.28 -21.17
N ALA A 120 -5.57 0.39 -21.71
CA ALA A 120 -4.99 -0.54 -22.66
C ALA A 120 -3.79 -1.27 -22.07
N ASP A 121 -3.49 -2.44 -22.61
CA ASP A 121 -2.27 -3.21 -22.30
C ASP A 121 -2.08 -3.45 -20.79
N LEU A 122 -3.12 -3.97 -20.12
CA LEU A 122 -3.02 -4.37 -18.72
C LEU A 122 -1.92 -5.43 -18.57
N THR A 123 -0.80 -5.01 -17.98
CA THR A 123 0.45 -5.77 -17.93
C THR A 123 0.82 -6.06 -16.49
N PRO A 124 0.88 -7.34 -16.07
CA PRO A 124 1.41 -7.73 -14.77
C PRO A 124 2.92 -7.47 -14.69
N SER A 125 3.38 -6.98 -13.55
CA SER A 125 4.81 -6.94 -13.23
C SER A 125 5.38 -8.36 -13.20
N LYS A 126 6.57 -8.52 -13.76
CA LYS A 126 7.29 -9.80 -13.71
C LYS A 126 7.63 -10.21 -12.27
N ARG A 127 7.77 -9.23 -11.38
CA ARG A 127 8.11 -9.42 -9.97
C ARG A 127 6.85 -9.44 -9.11
N CYS A 128 6.75 -10.44 -8.24
CA CYS A 128 5.78 -10.45 -7.15
C CYS A 128 6.24 -9.48 -6.03
N LEU A 129 5.31 -8.82 -5.37
CA LEU A 129 5.66 -7.89 -4.29
C LEU A 129 5.75 -8.60 -2.94
N HIS A 130 4.76 -9.45 -2.66
CA HIS A 130 4.67 -10.32 -1.49
C HIS A 130 3.71 -11.49 -1.82
N PHE A 131 3.45 -12.37 -0.85
CA PHE A 131 2.52 -13.49 -1.03
C PHE A 131 1.18 -13.03 -1.61
N ASP A 132 0.73 -13.73 -2.66
CA ASP A 132 -0.53 -13.49 -3.38
C ASP A 132 -0.66 -12.05 -3.93
N THR A 133 0.46 -11.32 -4.10
CA THR A 133 0.41 -9.89 -4.44
C THR A 133 1.35 -9.49 -5.57
N ARG A 134 0.79 -8.73 -6.52
CA ARG A 134 1.48 -8.26 -7.71
C ARG A 134 1.07 -6.83 -8.09
N GLU A 135 1.99 -6.12 -8.73
CA GLU A 135 1.71 -4.84 -9.39
C GLU A 135 1.25 -5.04 -10.84
N TYR A 136 0.25 -4.27 -11.26
CA TYR A 136 -0.19 -4.14 -12.64
C TYR A 136 0.01 -2.72 -13.14
N SER A 137 0.28 -2.60 -14.43
CA SER A 137 0.31 -1.32 -15.13
C SER A 137 -0.57 -1.36 -16.37
N ALA A 138 -1.16 -0.23 -16.73
CA ALA A 138 -1.96 -0.10 -17.95
C ALA A 138 -1.87 1.32 -18.51
N GLN A 139 -1.88 1.45 -19.84
CA GLN A 139 -1.83 2.73 -20.51
C GLN A 139 -3.21 3.38 -20.57
N LEU A 140 -3.30 4.66 -20.21
CA LEU A 140 -4.52 5.45 -20.34
C LEU A 140 -4.68 5.95 -21.79
N MET A 141 -5.78 5.55 -22.42
CA MET A 141 -6.14 5.88 -23.79
C MET A 141 -7.34 6.82 -23.84
N GLY A 142 -7.46 7.59 -24.94
CA GLY A 142 -8.61 8.47 -25.17
C GLY A 142 -8.52 9.84 -24.48
N VAL A 143 -7.38 10.19 -23.89
CA VAL A 143 -7.18 11.48 -23.19
C VAL A 143 -7.47 12.67 -24.13
N PRO A 144 -8.47 13.51 -23.84
CA PRO A 144 -8.79 14.67 -24.67
C PRO A 144 -7.65 15.69 -24.72
N ARG A 145 -7.53 16.41 -25.85
CA ARG A 145 -6.50 17.43 -26.01
C ARG A 145 -6.71 18.58 -25.02
N GLY A 146 -5.66 18.95 -24.30
CA GLY A 146 -5.70 20.05 -23.32
C GLY A 146 -6.24 19.65 -21.95
N GLU A 147 -6.66 18.39 -21.75
CA GLU A 147 -6.96 17.88 -20.42
C GLU A 147 -5.70 17.33 -19.72
N GLY A 148 -5.65 17.51 -18.41
CA GLY A 148 -4.56 16.98 -17.58
C GLY A 148 -4.70 15.47 -17.42
N GLY A 149 -4.11 14.70 -18.32
CA GLY A 149 -4.25 13.24 -18.31
C GLY A 149 -3.80 12.57 -17.01
N LEU A 150 -2.86 13.18 -16.25
CA LEU A 150 -2.47 12.69 -14.94
C LEU A 150 -3.61 12.79 -13.91
N ARG A 151 -4.44 13.85 -13.98
CA ARG A 151 -5.63 13.98 -13.14
C ARG A 151 -6.64 12.89 -13.50
N LEU A 152 -6.90 12.70 -14.79
CA LEU A 152 -7.82 11.67 -15.28
C LEU A 152 -7.36 10.25 -14.89
N CYS A 153 -6.05 9.99 -14.93
CA CYS A 153 -5.48 8.72 -14.48
C CYS A 153 -5.82 8.41 -13.02
N LYS A 154 -5.69 9.40 -12.12
CA LYS A 154 -6.01 9.24 -10.69
C LYS A 154 -7.49 9.01 -10.40
N GLU A 155 -8.37 9.45 -11.30
CA GLU A 155 -9.83 9.38 -11.13
C GLU A 155 -10.45 8.15 -11.81
N LYS A 156 -9.79 7.60 -12.84
CA LYS A 156 -10.32 6.48 -13.63
C LYS A 156 -10.06 5.15 -12.92
N GLY A 157 -11.13 4.44 -12.57
CA GLY A 157 -11.07 3.08 -12.05
C GLY A 157 -10.79 2.03 -13.13
N ILE A 158 -10.47 0.82 -12.69
CA ILE A 158 -10.21 -0.37 -13.52
C ILE A 158 -10.84 -1.61 -12.89
N ILE A 159 -11.07 -2.66 -13.69
CA ILE A 159 -11.44 -3.98 -13.19
C ILE A 159 -10.25 -4.92 -13.40
N ILE A 160 -9.69 -5.47 -12.33
CA ILE A 160 -8.64 -6.50 -12.37
C ILE A 160 -9.16 -7.70 -11.58
N HIS A 161 -9.08 -8.89 -12.17
CA HIS A 161 -9.58 -10.13 -11.55
C HIS A 161 -11.06 -10.07 -11.12
N GLY A 162 -11.89 -9.30 -11.83
CA GLY A 162 -13.30 -9.09 -11.48
C GLY A 162 -13.56 -8.11 -10.35
N ILE A 163 -12.51 -7.55 -9.73
CA ILE A 163 -12.59 -6.55 -8.66
C ILE A 163 -12.50 -5.15 -9.28
N ASN A 164 -13.46 -4.28 -8.94
CA ASN A 164 -13.44 -2.88 -9.35
C ASN A 164 -12.56 -2.05 -8.40
N ILE A 165 -11.38 -1.66 -8.89
CA ILE A 165 -10.44 -0.79 -8.18
C ILE A 165 -10.68 0.64 -8.61
N LYS A 166 -11.17 1.47 -7.69
CA LYS A 166 -11.65 2.83 -7.99
C LYS A 166 -10.57 3.77 -8.51
N GLN A 167 -9.32 3.63 -8.04
CA GLN A 167 -8.22 4.53 -8.34
C GLN A 167 -6.89 3.76 -8.40
N PRO A 168 -5.95 4.13 -9.28
CA PRO A 168 -4.60 3.60 -9.23
C PRO A 168 -3.86 4.06 -7.97
N GLY A 169 -2.90 3.24 -7.52
CA GLY A 169 -1.99 3.62 -6.44
C GLY A 169 -1.12 4.81 -6.83
N TYR A 170 -0.66 4.83 -8.09
CA TYR A 170 0.04 5.97 -8.66
C TYR A 170 -0.06 6.01 -10.18
N CYS A 171 0.33 7.14 -10.76
CA CYS A 171 0.34 7.35 -12.20
C CYS A 171 1.71 7.85 -12.65
N THR A 172 2.22 7.32 -13.77
CA THR A 172 3.47 7.75 -14.37
C THR A 172 3.24 8.33 -15.76
N VAL A 173 4.18 9.17 -16.20
CA VAL A 173 4.19 9.74 -17.55
C VAL A 173 5.45 9.26 -18.23
N ASP A 174 5.27 8.55 -19.35
CA ASP A 174 6.37 8.16 -20.21
C ASP A 174 6.46 9.14 -21.39
N VAL A 175 7.61 9.79 -21.49
CA VAL A 175 7.94 10.75 -22.54
C VAL A 175 8.90 10.05 -23.47
N ASP A 176 8.37 9.48 -24.53
CA ASP A 176 9.20 8.89 -25.57
C ASP A 176 10.01 10.01 -26.24
N ASN A 177 11.31 10.03 -25.97
CA ASN A 177 12.25 11.03 -26.51
C ASN A 177 12.52 10.82 -28.01
N SER A 178 12.06 9.71 -28.59
CA SER A 178 12.36 9.33 -29.97
C SER A 178 11.37 9.88 -31.01
N ALA A 179 10.24 10.47 -30.59
CA ALA A 179 9.27 11.10 -31.49
C ALA A 179 8.50 12.24 -30.80
N PRO A 180 7.96 13.23 -31.54
CA PRO A 180 7.04 14.24 -31.01
C PRO A 180 5.64 13.66 -30.73
N THR A 181 5.59 12.46 -30.14
CA THR A 181 4.36 11.81 -29.71
C THR A 181 3.87 12.39 -28.40
N LYS A 182 2.55 12.34 -28.20
CA LYS A 182 1.93 12.74 -26.93
C LYS A 182 2.51 11.89 -25.80
N PRO A 183 2.75 12.47 -24.61
CA PRO A 183 3.19 11.71 -23.46
C PRO A 183 2.19 10.59 -23.16
N ARG A 184 2.70 9.38 -22.91
CA ARG A 184 1.89 8.23 -22.52
C ARG A 184 1.71 8.26 -21.01
N ILE A 185 0.51 7.93 -20.55
CA ILE A 185 0.17 7.97 -19.13
C ILE A 185 -0.16 6.56 -18.72
N TYR A 186 0.44 6.10 -17.63
CA TYR A 186 0.21 4.78 -17.08
C TYR A 186 -0.38 4.89 -15.68
N GLY A 187 -1.40 4.08 -15.41
CA GLY A 187 -1.86 3.79 -14.05
C GLY A 187 -1.17 2.54 -13.51
N HIS A 188 -0.95 2.50 -12.21
CA HIS A 188 -0.34 1.35 -11.51
C HIS A 188 -1.20 0.93 -10.33
N TRP A 189 -1.40 -0.38 -10.17
CA TRP A 189 -2.24 -0.97 -9.13
C TRP A 189 -1.52 -2.13 -8.44
N THR A 190 -1.57 -2.17 -7.12
CA THR A 190 -1.20 -3.36 -6.35
C THR A 190 -2.45 -4.19 -6.13
N VAL A 191 -2.40 -5.46 -6.56
CA VAL A 191 -3.46 -6.45 -6.40
C VAL A 191 -2.96 -7.51 -5.44
N ASP A 192 -3.65 -7.69 -4.33
CA ASP A 192 -3.24 -8.47 -3.16
C ASP A 192 -3.98 -9.81 -2.99
N SER A 193 -4.71 -10.21 -4.03
CA SER A 193 -5.48 -11.46 -4.03
C SER A 193 -5.64 -12.01 -5.43
N ASN A 194 -5.85 -13.34 -5.50
CA ASN A 194 -6.03 -14.08 -6.75
C ASN A 194 -4.81 -13.96 -7.71
N GLU A 195 -3.61 -13.95 -7.15
CA GLU A 195 -2.32 -14.02 -7.86
C GLU A 195 -1.67 -15.39 -7.65
N PRO A 196 -2.18 -16.46 -8.30
CA PRO A 196 -1.68 -17.82 -8.08
C PRO A 196 -0.17 -17.97 -8.36
N SER A 197 0.35 -17.20 -9.32
CA SER A 197 1.80 -17.20 -9.61
C SER A 197 2.64 -16.48 -8.55
N CYS A 198 2.05 -15.69 -7.65
CA CYS A 198 2.73 -15.06 -6.52
C CYS A 198 2.50 -15.80 -5.21
N LYS A 199 2.07 -17.06 -5.26
CA LYS A 199 1.95 -17.92 -4.07
C LYS A 199 3.20 -18.77 -3.90
N THR A 200 3.97 -18.45 -2.89
CA THR A 200 4.97 -19.35 -2.29
C THR A 200 4.28 -20.37 -1.41
N LEU A 201 4.97 -21.47 -1.12
CA LEU A 201 4.45 -22.55 -0.28
C LEU A 201 5.53 -23.07 0.66
N TRP A 202 5.13 -23.61 1.80
CA TRP A 202 6.05 -24.18 2.76
C TRP A 202 6.17 -25.69 2.56
N GLU A 203 7.40 -26.16 2.33
CA GLU A 203 7.75 -27.54 2.07
C GLU A 203 8.53 -28.13 3.25
N ASN A 204 8.41 -29.44 3.45
CA ASN A 204 9.26 -30.21 4.36
C ASN A 204 9.33 -29.62 5.77
N PHE A 205 8.18 -29.40 6.42
CA PHE A 205 8.16 -28.97 7.82
C PHE A 205 9.00 -29.91 8.70
N GLN A 206 9.91 -29.32 9.47
CA GLN A 206 10.83 -29.99 10.37
C GLN A 206 10.58 -29.50 11.78
N ASP A 207 10.16 -30.41 12.64
CA ASP A 207 10.14 -30.19 14.07
C ASP A 207 11.56 -30.29 14.63
N LYS A 208 12.08 -29.19 15.19
CA LYS A 208 13.40 -29.11 15.81
C LYS A 208 13.35 -29.39 17.32
N GLY A 209 12.17 -29.71 17.86
CA GLY A 209 11.93 -29.94 19.27
C GLY A 209 11.88 -28.64 20.08
N CYS A 210 11.97 -28.79 21.40
CA CYS A 210 11.94 -27.69 22.34
C CYS A 210 13.15 -26.77 22.16
N VAL A 211 12.93 -25.45 22.17
CA VAL A 211 14.00 -24.45 22.08
C VAL A 211 14.98 -24.59 23.25
N ALA A 212 14.44 -24.81 24.45
CA ALA A 212 15.16 -25.17 25.66
C ALA A 212 14.22 -25.96 26.61
N THR A 213 14.81 -26.72 27.53
CA THR A 213 14.03 -27.43 28.57
C THR A 213 13.29 -26.44 29.47
N GLY A 214 11.96 -26.58 29.60
CA GLY A 214 11.12 -25.68 30.40
C GLY A 214 10.75 -24.37 29.68
N SER A 215 11.08 -24.23 28.39
CA SER A 215 10.78 -23.02 27.61
C SER A 215 9.32 -22.93 27.18
N LYS A 216 8.56 -24.03 27.26
CA LYS A 216 7.20 -24.13 26.73
C LYS A 216 7.06 -23.74 25.26
N THR A 217 8.16 -23.85 24.51
CA THR A 217 8.26 -23.38 23.13
C THR A 217 8.99 -24.40 22.27
N ARG A 218 8.37 -24.80 21.17
CA ARG A 218 8.89 -25.71 20.16
C ARG A 218 9.26 -24.95 18.90
N ARG A 219 10.41 -25.27 18.30
CA ARG A 219 10.88 -24.66 17.06
C ARG A 219 10.49 -25.54 15.88
N ILE A 220 9.81 -24.96 14.89
CA ILE A 220 9.47 -25.61 13.64
C ILE A 220 10.10 -24.81 12.50
N GLU A 221 10.54 -25.50 11.45
CA GLU A 221 11.13 -24.86 10.27
C GLU A 221 10.59 -25.49 8.99
N ALA A 222 10.50 -24.71 7.93
CA ALA A 222 10.08 -25.22 6.61
C ALA A 222 10.81 -24.48 5.50
N HIS A 223 11.05 -25.19 4.40
CA HIS A 223 11.67 -24.62 3.21
C HIS A 223 10.63 -23.87 2.38
N MET A 224 10.97 -22.68 1.88
CA MET A 224 10.10 -21.91 0.99
C MET A 224 10.21 -22.43 -0.44
N GLY A 225 9.16 -23.09 -0.91
CA GLY A 225 8.98 -23.52 -2.29
C GLY A 225 8.31 -22.46 -3.17
N ASN A 226 8.34 -22.71 -4.48
CA ASN A 226 7.67 -21.93 -5.51
C ASN A 226 8.03 -20.42 -5.53
N HIS A 227 9.26 -20.07 -5.15
CA HIS A 227 9.74 -18.70 -5.26
C HIS A 227 10.02 -18.34 -6.73
N GLN A 228 9.34 -17.31 -7.24
CA GLN A 228 9.41 -16.91 -8.64
C GLN A 228 10.57 -15.95 -8.94
N PRO A 229 11.07 -15.91 -10.20
CA PRO A 229 11.95 -14.86 -10.66
C PRO A 229 11.27 -13.47 -10.61
N PRO A 230 12.00 -12.39 -10.29
CA PRO A 230 13.38 -12.39 -9.80
C PRO A 230 13.44 -12.88 -8.35
N TRP A 231 14.37 -13.79 -8.04
CA TRP A 231 14.53 -14.36 -6.69
C TRP A 231 15.15 -13.39 -5.66
N ASP A 232 15.10 -12.09 -5.92
CA ASP A 232 15.71 -11.06 -5.09
C ASP A 232 14.78 -10.58 -3.97
N ASN A 233 13.47 -10.80 -4.11
CA ASN A 233 12.43 -10.45 -3.13
C ASN A 233 12.15 -11.58 -2.12
N TRP A 234 13.10 -12.50 -1.91
CA TRP A 234 12.86 -13.67 -1.07
C TRP A 234 12.44 -13.32 0.36
N ARG A 235 12.91 -12.17 0.88
CA ARG A 235 12.62 -11.72 2.22
C ARG A 235 11.15 -11.35 2.36
N GLU A 236 10.63 -10.56 1.42
CA GLU A 236 9.25 -10.11 1.39
C GLU A 236 8.30 -11.29 1.17
N MET A 237 8.66 -12.22 0.28
CA MET A 237 7.89 -13.44 0.08
C MET A 237 7.86 -14.27 1.36
N CYS A 238 9.02 -14.54 1.97
CA CYS A 238 9.10 -15.34 3.19
C CYS A 238 8.28 -14.75 4.34
N SER A 239 8.41 -13.44 4.59
CA SER A 239 7.72 -12.79 5.72
C SER A 239 6.21 -12.65 5.55
N THR A 240 5.66 -12.98 4.39
CA THR A 240 4.22 -12.84 4.09
C THR A 240 3.57 -14.15 3.67
N THR A 241 4.34 -15.24 3.57
CA THR A 241 3.79 -16.55 3.19
C THR A 241 3.13 -17.20 4.40
N PRO A 242 1.81 -17.42 4.39
CA PRO A 242 1.13 -18.10 5.48
C PRO A 242 1.48 -19.59 5.49
N ALA A 243 1.36 -20.21 6.66
CA ALA A 243 1.60 -21.63 6.87
C ALA A 243 0.44 -22.28 7.61
N ASP A 244 0.10 -23.50 7.22
CA ASP A 244 -0.78 -24.38 7.98
C ASP A 244 0.04 -25.58 8.46
N TYR A 245 0.16 -25.76 9.78
CA TYR A 245 0.90 -26.86 10.37
C TYR A 245 0.19 -27.41 11.61
N ASP A 246 -0.02 -28.73 11.65
CA ASP A 246 -0.67 -29.44 12.76
C ASP A 246 -1.99 -28.81 13.22
N GLY A 247 -2.84 -28.42 12.27
CA GLY A 247 -4.13 -27.77 12.53
C GLY A 247 -4.07 -26.30 12.98
N HIS A 248 -2.87 -25.70 13.02
CA HIS A 248 -2.67 -24.29 13.34
C HIS A 248 -2.36 -23.49 12.08
N HIS A 249 -2.99 -22.32 11.95
CA HIS A 249 -2.72 -21.35 10.90
C HIS A 249 -1.74 -20.28 11.42
N PHE A 250 -0.75 -19.94 10.60
CA PHE A 250 0.20 -18.87 10.83
C PHE A 250 0.14 -17.90 9.66
N ASP A 251 -0.12 -16.62 9.92
CA ASP A 251 -0.15 -15.60 8.88
C ASP A 251 1.26 -15.38 8.26
N GLN A 252 2.32 -15.64 9.03
CA GLN A 252 3.72 -15.47 8.64
C GLN A 252 4.67 -16.28 9.55
N PRO A 253 5.92 -16.53 9.15
CA PRO A 253 6.98 -17.01 10.03
C PRO A 253 7.42 -15.95 11.05
N ASP A 254 7.95 -16.40 12.20
CA ASP A 254 8.59 -15.53 13.19
C ASP A 254 9.92 -14.99 12.69
N SER A 255 10.64 -15.79 11.88
CA SER A 255 11.87 -15.35 11.22
C SER A 255 12.12 -16.06 9.89
N CYS A 256 12.88 -15.39 9.03
CA CYS A 256 13.25 -15.85 7.69
C CYS A 256 14.76 -16.01 7.55
N ASP A 257 15.21 -17.24 7.29
CA ASP A 257 16.62 -17.60 7.17
C ASP A 257 16.97 -17.94 5.71
N HIS A 258 17.87 -17.17 5.10
CA HIS A 258 18.45 -17.55 3.80
C HIS A 258 19.70 -18.39 4.02
N ARG A 259 19.60 -19.71 3.79
CA ARG A 259 20.65 -20.70 4.10
C ARG A 259 21.62 -20.94 2.94
N GLY A 260 21.71 -19.99 2.01
CA GLY A 260 22.59 -20.04 0.84
C GLY A 260 21.90 -20.61 -0.40
N ILE A 261 22.60 -20.53 -1.54
CA ILE A 261 22.02 -20.78 -2.88
C ILE A 261 21.47 -22.21 -3.03
N PHE A 262 22.11 -23.21 -2.40
CA PHE A 262 21.69 -24.61 -2.50
C PHE A 262 20.60 -25.00 -1.49
N SER A 263 20.46 -24.27 -0.39
CA SER A 263 19.50 -24.58 0.68
C SER A 263 18.27 -23.68 0.65
N GLY A 264 18.31 -22.58 -0.09
CA GLY A 264 17.19 -21.67 -0.25
C GLY A 264 16.82 -20.92 1.03
N VAL A 265 15.54 -20.58 1.10
CA VAL A 265 14.96 -19.71 2.13
C VAL A 265 14.11 -20.58 3.04
N TRP A 266 14.21 -20.33 4.35
CA TRP A 266 13.51 -21.09 5.37
C TRP A 266 12.69 -20.16 6.25
N GLY A 267 11.44 -20.54 6.50
CA GLY A 267 10.62 -19.97 7.55
C GLY A 267 10.90 -20.70 8.85
N VAL A 268 10.88 -19.96 9.95
CA VAL A 268 11.05 -20.49 11.31
C VAL A 268 9.90 -19.98 12.16
N TRP A 269 9.30 -20.88 12.93
CA TRP A 269 8.21 -20.63 13.86
C TRP A 269 8.57 -21.12 15.27
N PHE A 270 8.11 -20.39 16.27
CA PHE A 270 8.21 -20.70 17.69
C PHE A 270 6.81 -20.90 18.26
N VAL A 271 6.40 -22.16 18.35
CA VAL A 271 5.04 -22.54 18.75
C VAL A 271 5.01 -22.88 20.22
N ARG A 272 3.98 -22.40 20.94
CA ARG A 272 3.79 -22.75 22.35
C ARG A 272 3.45 -24.24 22.47
N ASP A 273 4.18 -24.92 23.34
CA ASP A 273 4.00 -26.34 23.64
C ASP A 273 4.33 -26.60 25.11
N GLU A 274 3.34 -26.97 25.92
CA GLU A 274 3.50 -27.21 27.37
C GLU A 274 4.28 -28.49 27.70
N SER A 275 4.58 -29.34 26.71
CA SER A 275 5.49 -30.49 26.88
C SER A 275 6.97 -30.07 26.83
N CYS A 276 7.24 -28.87 26.34
CA CYS A 276 8.47 -28.13 26.52
C CYS A 276 8.42 -27.28 27.80
#